data_AF-A0A0A9X5H5-F1
#
_entry.id   AF-A0A0A9X5H5-F1
#
_cell.length_a   1.000
_cell.length_b   1.000
_cell.length_c   1.000
_cell.angle_alpha   90.00
_cell.angle_beta   90.00
_cell.angle_gamma   90.00
#
_symmetry.space_group_name_H-M   'P 1'
#
loop_
_entity.id
_entity.type
_entity.pdbx_description
1 polymer ?
#
loop_
_entity_poly.entity_id
_entity_poly.type
_entity_poly.pdbx_seq_one_letter_code
_entity_poly.pdbx_strand_id
1 'polypeptide(L)'
;KVEKHCSDVYPSSNALKVLQAVFSKADKLPSLLSLAKGWMETYSSQQPDVCVVIAEMMEDIAPKVESSDLPDLTAELVDFFISKGMSHPCKSLIGTLRIWLSADRLPLDPSAVFQKLTAHSKFDVVLMGTDETFKCSFISLLSMLIEKDGSLINGKRLPGFLSAYRATLSKSDQLLLKILQQHEKSGVNLTSYKPLLWGEAALSHYSVHKKPALSRSHPYQVLDSLSPSLIINTIANFPIHRDVQGNVDGDAMVYDPAFILPLLCHIALPGHKIKSRSFFQSGAVGLALAALASSSQNMRSVATLFLQRLHENHIGQDKIVWTNFIEAVRRGVVELLENQKSKSKKKSKTSTDENEVPRLCSITATFLARASTVLGDPSAPLYRPLHHFILARPALKLYGVPAFLELLNSTDFKNHERHREWIFEVIRDGMREPRDLQIVLNSFTLKIILVFYSTSLVKTHAKKLIEQIIEKCLRGADKEDGLLLTNYSILPWVIGSQKSSTLISSLPKLSPFSQHGSLLSLATR
;
A
#
# COMPACT_ATOMS: atom_id res chain seq x y z
N LYS A 1 -50.10 -2.21 -28.87
CA LYS A 1 -50.04 -3.25 -27.81
C LYS A 1 -49.62 -4.55 -28.48
N VAL A 2 -48.32 -4.81 -28.56
CA VAL A 2 -47.81 -6.16 -28.82
C VAL A 2 -47.12 -6.53 -27.53
N GLU A 3 -47.81 -7.26 -26.66
CA GLU A 3 -47.19 -7.90 -25.49
C GLU A 3 -46.34 -9.04 -26.04
N LYS A 4 -45.11 -8.72 -26.47
CA LYS A 4 -44.12 -9.77 -26.72
C LYS A 4 -43.69 -10.33 -25.37
N HIS A 5 -43.84 -11.63 -25.21
CA HIS A 5 -43.37 -12.34 -24.03
C HIS A 5 -41.84 -12.25 -23.99
N CYS A 6 -41.21 -12.18 -22.80
CA CYS A 6 -39.75 -12.05 -22.66
C CYS A 6 -38.94 -13.08 -23.46
N SER A 7 -39.55 -14.24 -23.78
CA SER A 7 -38.98 -15.32 -24.57
C SER A 7 -38.71 -15.00 -26.04
N ASP A 8 -39.34 -13.95 -26.61
CA ASP A 8 -39.30 -13.67 -28.06
C ASP A 8 -38.24 -12.62 -28.45
N VAL A 9 -37.48 -12.10 -27.49
CA VAL A 9 -36.47 -11.07 -27.70
C VAL A 9 -35.11 -11.64 -27.33
N TYR A 10 -34.32 -12.00 -28.34
CA TYR A 10 -32.94 -12.45 -28.15
C TYR A 10 -32.01 -11.24 -27.97
N PRO A 11 -31.47 -10.99 -26.77
CA PRO A 11 -30.65 -9.81 -26.55
C PRO A 11 -29.21 -10.11 -26.97
N SER A 12 -28.83 -9.66 -28.17
CA SER A 12 -27.40 -9.60 -28.52
C SER A 12 -26.69 -8.51 -27.70
N SER A 13 -25.37 -8.62 -27.50
CA SER A 13 -24.59 -7.61 -26.76
C SER A 13 -24.77 -6.19 -27.32
N ASN A 14 -24.85 -6.05 -28.65
CA ASN A 14 -25.11 -4.76 -29.29
C ASN A 14 -26.54 -4.26 -29.03
N ALA A 15 -27.53 -5.16 -29.06
CA ALA A 15 -28.91 -4.80 -28.75
C ALA A 15 -29.04 -4.31 -27.29
N LEU A 16 -28.38 -4.97 -26.33
CA LEU A 16 -28.39 -4.56 -24.92
C LEU A 16 -27.79 -3.16 -24.71
N LYS A 17 -26.69 -2.82 -25.40
CA LYS A 17 -26.12 -1.46 -25.35
C LYS A 17 -27.07 -0.41 -25.90
N VAL A 18 -27.76 -0.71 -26.99
CA VAL A 18 -28.77 0.20 -27.57
C VAL A 18 -29.95 0.36 -26.61
N LEU A 19 -30.47 -0.73 -26.06
CA LEU A 19 -31.56 -0.70 -25.09
C LEU A 19 -31.18 0.11 -23.86
N GLN A 20 -29.97 -0.09 -23.33
CA GLN A 20 -29.45 0.70 -22.21
C GLN A 20 -29.46 2.20 -22.52
N ALA A 21 -28.96 2.61 -23.69
CA ALA A 21 -28.94 4.02 -24.09
C ALA A 21 -30.36 4.59 -24.27
N VAL A 22 -31.29 3.82 -24.83
CA VAL A 22 -32.68 4.23 -25.05
C VAL A 22 -33.42 4.39 -23.72
N PHE A 23 -33.36 3.39 -22.84
CA PHE A 23 -34.04 3.42 -21.55
C PHE A 23 -33.43 4.43 -20.58
N SER A 24 -32.11 4.68 -20.67
CA SER A 24 -31.44 5.76 -19.94
C SER A 24 -31.98 7.13 -20.36
N LYS A 25 -32.07 7.41 -21.68
CA LYS A 25 -32.64 8.67 -22.19
C LYS A 25 -34.13 8.84 -21.89
N ALA A 26 -34.85 7.73 -21.73
CA ALA A 26 -36.28 7.73 -21.45
C ALA A 26 -36.62 7.72 -19.94
N ASP A 27 -35.61 7.73 -19.06
CA ASP A 27 -35.76 7.62 -17.61
C ASP A 27 -36.58 6.40 -17.15
N LYS A 28 -36.36 5.25 -17.82
CA LYS A 28 -37.08 3.99 -17.58
C LYS A 28 -36.15 2.83 -17.20
N LEU A 29 -35.00 3.14 -16.61
CA LEU A 29 -34.02 2.14 -16.17
C LEU A 29 -34.61 1.03 -15.28
N PRO A 30 -35.54 1.30 -14.33
CA PRO A 30 -36.19 0.23 -13.55
C PRO A 30 -36.92 -0.80 -14.43
N SER A 31 -37.62 -0.34 -15.48
CA SER A 31 -38.33 -1.24 -16.40
C SER A 31 -37.37 -2.13 -17.18
N LEU A 32 -36.19 -1.62 -17.54
CA LEU A 32 -35.15 -2.41 -18.21
C LEU A 32 -34.56 -3.47 -17.27
N LEU A 33 -34.39 -3.16 -15.98
CA LEU A 33 -33.93 -4.15 -14.99
C LEU A 33 -34.96 -5.27 -14.77
N SER A 34 -36.25 -4.95 -14.73
CA SER A 34 -37.32 -5.96 -14.65
C SER A 34 -37.33 -6.86 -15.89
N LEU A 35 -37.10 -6.31 -17.07
CA LEU A 35 -37.01 -7.07 -18.32
C LEU A 35 -35.76 -7.97 -18.32
N ALA A 36 -34.62 -7.44 -17.86
CA ALA A 36 -33.37 -8.17 -17.73
C ALA A 36 -33.48 -9.35 -16.77
N LYS A 37 -34.16 -9.16 -15.62
CA LYS A 37 -34.51 -10.26 -14.71
C LYS A 37 -35.27 -11.38 -15.45
N GLY A 38 -36.35 -11.03 -16.15
CA GLY A 38 -37.16 -12.02 -16.87
C GLY A 38 -36.39 -12.77 -17.96
N TRP A 39 -35.46 -12.10 -18.64
CA TRP A 39 -34.55 -12.76 -19.58
C TRP A 39 -33.61 -13.75 -18.88
N MET A 40 -33.03 -13.38 -17.74
CA MET A 40 -32.16 -14.30 -17.00
C MET A 40 -32.92 -15.53 -16.51
N GLU A 41 -34.16 -15.38 -16.04
CA GLU A 41 -34.99 -16.52 -15.62
C GLU A 41 -35.21 -17.48 -16.79
N THR A 42 -35.53 -16.94 -17.98
CA THR A 42 -35.76 -17.72 -19.19
C THR A 42 -34.50 -18.42 -19.70
N TYR A 43 -33.35 -17.73 -19.70
CA TYR A 43 -32.13 -18.22 -20.35
C TYR A 43 -31.14 -18.92 -19.42
N SER A 44 -31.30 -18.84 -18.10
CA SER A 44 -30.41 -19.45 -17.09
C SER A 44 -30.06 -20.91 -17.38
N SER A 45 -31.02 -21.69 -17.85
CA SER A 45 -30.84 -23.13 -18.14
C SER A 45 -30.40 -23.40 -19.59
N GLN A 46 -30.71 -22.50 -20.53
CA GLN A 46 -30.55 -22.73 -21.96
C GLN A 46 -29.27 -22.10 -22.54
N GLN A 47 -28.92 -20.89 -22.11
CA GLN A 47 -27.85 -20.07 -22.69
C GLN A 47 -27.12 -19.24 -21.61
N PRO A 48 -26.09 -19.81 -20.97
CA PRO A 48 -25.37 -19.14 -19.89
C PRO A 48 -24.57 -17.91 -20.36
N ASP A 49 -24.06 -17.91 -21.59
CA ASP A 49 -23.24 -16.79 -22.10
C ASP A 49 -24.07 -15.51 -22.28
N VAL A 50 -25.34 -15.63 -22.69
CA VAL A 50 -26.27 -14.49 -22.78
C VAL A 50 -26.55 -13.92 -21.40
N CYS A 51 -26.68 -14.78 -20.38
CA CYS A 51 -26.91 -14.34 -19.00
C CYS A 51 -25.73 -13.54 -18.44
N VAL A 52 -24.49 -13.82 -18.85
CA VAL A 52 -23.31 -13.03 -18.46
C VAL A 52 -23.42 -11.60 -18.99
N VAL A 53 -23.77 -11.44 -20.27
CA VAL A 53 -23.92 -10.10 -20.89
C VAL A 53 -25.10 -9.33 -20.27
N ILE A 54 -26.19 -10.02 -19.93
CA ILE A 54 -27.31 -9.41 -19.21
C ILE A 54 -26.86 -8.97 -17.81
N ALA A 55 -26.11 -9.79 -17.08
CA ALA A 55 -25.58 -9.45 -15.76
C ALA A 55 -24.60 -8.27 -15.80
N GLU A 56 -23.77 -8.14 -16.84
CA GLU A 56 -22.92 -6.96 -17.07
C GLU A 56 -23.74 -5.68 -17.20
N MET A 57 -24.81 -5.72 -18.00
CA MET A 57 -25.73 -4.60 -18.14
C MET A 57 -26.40 -4.28 -16.80
N MET A 58 -26.84 -5.29 -16.05
CA MET A 58 -27.47 -5.11 -14.75
C MET A 58 -26.51 -4.52 -13.71
N GLU A 59 -25.24 -4.96 -13.67
CA GLU A 59 -24.22 -4.42 -12.77
C GLU A 59 -23.95 -2.93 -13.04
N ASP A 60 -24.02 -2.48 -14.31
CA ASP A 60 -23.81 -1.07 -14.67
C ASP A 60 -25.06 -0.19 -14.49
N ILE A 61 -26.28 -0.74 -14.62
CA ILE A 61 -27.53 0.02 -14.49
C ILE A 61 -27.98 0.10 -13.03
N ALA A 62 -27.92 -1.00 -12.28
CA ALA A 62 -28.50 -1.08 -10.94
C ALA A 62 -28.02 0.02 -9.96
N PRO A 63 -26.73 0.45 -9.94
CA PRO A 63 -26.28 1.55 -9.09
C PRO A 63 -26.88 2.94 -9.44
N LYS A 64 -27.51 3.09 -10.61
CA LYS A 64 -28.12 4.33 -11.09
C LYS A 64 -29.61 4.42 -10.78
N VAL A 65 -30.17 3.41 -10.11
CA VAL A 65 -31.59 3.27 -9.79
C VAL A 65 -31.78 3.26 -8.27
N GLU A 66 -32.88 3.80 -7.76
CA GLU A 66 -33.20 3.73 -6.33
C GLU A 66 -33.38 2.27 -5.87
N SER A 67 -32.96 1.96 -4.65
CA SER A 67 -33.01 0.58 -4.12
C SER A 67 -34.44 0.03 -4.02
N SER A 68 -35.44 0.90 -3.88
CA SER A 68 -36.86 0.54 -3.89
C SER A 68 -37.32 -0.01 -5.23
N ASP A 69 -36.72 0.44 -6.33
CA ASP A 69 -37.17 0.17 -7.70
C ASP A 69 -36.45 -1.03 -8.34
N LEU A 70 -35.50 -1.62 -7.61
CA LEU A 70 -34.84 -2.86 -8.02
C LEU A 70 -35.81 -4.04 -7.95
N PRO A 71 -35.87 -4.89 -8.99
CA PRO A 71 -36.71 -6.09 -8.96
C PRO A 71 -36.15 -7.13 -7.99
N ASP A 72 -37.01 -7.77 -7.20
CA ASP A 72 -36.60 -8.86 -6.30
C ASP A 72 -36.06 -10.06 -7.12
N LEU A 73 -34.94 -10.65 -6.72
CA LEU A 73 -34.40 -11.85 -7.38
C LEU A 73 -35.14 -13.11 -6.91
N THR A 74 -35.18 -14.13 -7.76
CA THR A 74 -35.66 -15.47 -7.40
C THR A 74 -34.52 -16.33 -6.85
N ALA A 75 -34.85 -17.31 -6.01
CA ALA A 75 -33.83 -18.19 -5.40
C ALA A 75 -33.03 -18.97 -6.46
N GLU A 76 -33.71 -19.35 -7.56
CA GLU A 76 -33.09 -20.02 -8.72
C GLU A 76 -32.04 -19.16 -9.40
N LEU A 77 -32.30 -17.84 -9.56
CA LEU A 77 -31.32 -16.91 -10.10
C LEU A 77 -30.11 -16.74 -9.18
N VAL A 78 -30.34 -16.68 -7.87
CA VAL A 78 -29.23 -16.61 -6.90
C VAL A 78 -28.36 -17.86 -6.99
N ASP A 79 -28.96 -19.04 -7.09
CA ASP A 79 -28.24 -20.30 -7.25
C ASP A 79 -27.50 -20.38 -8.58
N PHE A 80 -28.10 -19.88 -9.65
CA PHE A 80 -27.44 -19.74 -10.95
C PHE A 80 -26.22 -18.81 -10.86
N PHE A 81 -26.36 -17.63 -10.25
CA PHE A 81 -25.28 -16.66 -10.08
C PHE A 81 -24.11 -17.23 -9.26
N ILE A 82 -24.40 -17.95 -8.18
CA ILE A 82 -23.37 -18.61 -7.37
C ILE A 82 -22.71 -19.73 -8.17
N SER A 83 -23.49 -20.66 -8.70
CA SER A 83 -22.97 -21.86 -9.38
C SER A 83 -22.15 -21.51 -10.62
N LYS A 84 -22.70 -20.69 -11.52
CA LYS A 84 -21.99 -20.29 -12.75
C LYS A 84 -20.91 -19.28 -12.48
N GLY A 85 -21.16 -18.27 -11.62
CA GLY A 85 -20.17 -17.25 -11.29
C GLY A 85 -18.92 -17.80 -10.62
N MET A 86 -19.05 -18.85 -9.80
CA MET A 86 -17.92 -19.55 -9.18
C MET A 86 -17.29 -20.61 -10.08
N SER A 87 -18.10 -21.33 -10.87
CA SER A 87 -17.59 -22.36 -11.80
C SER A 87 -16.75 -21.76 -12.92
N HIS A 88 -17.17 -20.62 -13.45
CA HIS A 88 -16.44 -19.81 -14.41
C HIS A 88 -16.33 -18.42 -13.81
N PRO A 89 -15.19 -18.06 -13.17
CA PRO A 89 -14.96 -16.78 -12.51
C PRO A 89 -15.52 -15.60 -13.30
N CYS A 90 -16.75 -15.19 -12.96
CA CYS A 90 -17.49 -14.17 -13.69
C CYS A 90 -17.84 -13.05 -12.73
N LYS A 91 -17.12 -11.93 -12.89
CA LYS A 91 -17.25 -10.76 -12.03
C LYS A 91 -18.68 -10.25 -11.99
N SER A 92 -19.36 -10.21 -13.13
CA SER A 92 -20.66 -9.57 -13.31
C SER A 92 -21.78 -10.30 -12.57
N LEU A 93 -21.77 -11.65 -12.56
CA LEU A 93 -22.75 -12.45 -11.81
C LEU A 93 -22.60 -12.26 -10.29
N ILE A 94 -21.35 -12.28 -9.79
CA ILE A 94 -21.05 -12.06 -8.37
C ILE A 94 -21.26 -10.59 -7.96
N GLY A 95 -20.96 -9.65 -8.85
CA GLY A 95 -21.19 -8.22 -8.67
C GLY A 95 -22.68 -7.88 -8.58
N THR A 96 -23.50 -8.51 -9.43
CA THR A 96 -24.97 -8.43 -9.38
C THR A 96 -25.48 -8.91 -8.01
N LEU A 97 -25.04 -10.08 -7.54
CA LEU A 97 -25.42 -10.55 -6.19
C LEU A 97 -25.09 -9.54 -5.09
N ARG A 98 -23.92 -8.89 -5.16
CA ARG A 98 -23.52 -7.86 -4.18
C ARG A 98 -24.44 -6.64 -4.21
N ILE A 99 -24.83 -6.17 -5.39
CA ILE A 99 -25.73 -5.00 -5.52
C ILE A 99 -27.11 -5.33 -4.92
N TRP A 100 -27.67 -6.48 -5.25
CA TRP A 100 -28.98 -6.89 -4.71
C TRP A 100 -28.94 -7.20 -3.21
N LEU A 101 -27.83 -7.73 -2.70
CA LEU A 101 -27.60 -7.87 -1.25
C LEU A 101 -27.58 -6.51 -0.56
N SER A 102 -26.93 -5.50 -1.16
CA SER A 102 -26.87 -4.15 -0.57
C SER A 102 -28.24 -3.47 -0.49
N ALA A 103 -29.13 -3.79 -1.42
CA ALA A 103 -30.51 -3.29 -1.48
C ALA A 103 -31.51 -4.11 -0.62
N ASP A 104 -31.08 -5.18 0.05
CA ASP A 104 -31.95 -6.11 0.79
C ASP A 104 -33.06 -6.74 -0.10
N ARG A 105 -32.73 -6.98 -1.38
CA ARG A 105 -33.63 -7.51 -2.44
C ARG A 105 -33.32 -8.96 -2.83
N LEU A 106 -32.61 -9.68 -1.97
CA LEU A 106 -32.34 -11.11 -2.15
C LEU A 106 -33.43 -11.96 -1.46
N PRO A 107 -33.84 -13.08 -2.06
CA PRO A 107 -34.86 -13.98 -1.50
C PRO A 107 -34.31 -14.90 -0.40
N LEU A 108 -32.99 -14.90 -0.19
CA LEU A 108 -32.26 -15.79 0.73
C LEU A 108 -31.58 -14.94 1.79
N ASP A 109 -31.57 -15.43 3.03
CA ASP A 109 -30.84 -14.80 4.12
C ASP A 109 -29.33 -14.73 3.81
N PRO A 110 -28.61 -13.70 4.31
CA PRO A 110 -27.16 -13.59 4.12
C PRO A 110 -26.40 -14.85 4.55
N SER A 111 -26.82 -15.53 5.62
CA SER A 111 -26.19 -16.78 6.06
C SER A 111 -26.35 -17.93 5.06
N ALA A 112 -27.51 -18.06 4.43
CA ALA A 112 -27.77 -19.08 3.42
C ALA A 112 -26.91 -18.84 2.16
N VAL A 113 -26.81 -17.59 1.70
CA VAL A 113 -25.93 -17.20 0.58
C VAL A 113 -24.47 -17.49 0.91
N PHE A 114 -24.01 -17.12 2.12
CA PHE A 114 -22.65 -17.38 2.57
C PHE A 114 -22.34 -18.88 2.63
N GLN A 115 -23.26 -19.70 3.15
CA GLN A 115 -23.11 -21.16 3.16
C GLN A 115 -23.00 -21.74 1.75
N LYS A 116 -23.84 -21.30 0.82
CA LYS A 116 -23.79 -21.75 -0.59
C LYS A 116 -22.47 -21.39 -1.27
N LEU A 117 -21.98 -20.15 -1.10
CA LEU A 117 -20.67 -19.73 -1.63
C LEU A 117 -19.53 -20.57 -1.04
N THR A 118 -19.55 -20.76 0.28
CA THR A 118 -18.46 -21.40 1.01
C THR A 118 -18.46 -22.94 0.97
N ALA A 119 -19.56 -23.55 0.52
CA ALA A 119 -19.67 -24.98 0.23
C ALA A 119 -19.37 -25.30 -1.24
N HIS A 120 -19.25 -24.29 -2.11
CA HIS A 120 -18.93 -24.50 -3.52
C HIS A 120 -17.55 -25.14 -3.70
N SER A 121 -17.46 -26.16 -4.55
CA SER A 121 -16.22 -26.95 -4.76
C SER A 121 -15.02 -26.12 -5.22
N LYS A 122 -15.27 -24.99 -5.90
CA LYS A 122 -14.24 -24.04 -6.34
C LYS A 122 -13.96 -22.88 -5.38
N PHE A 123 -14.54 -22.87 -4.17
CA PHE A 123 -14.38 -21.76 -3.22
C PHE A 123 -12.91 -21.42 -2.95
N ASP A 124 -12.11 -22.41 -2.54
CA ASP A 124 -10.70 -22.18 -2.22
C ASP A 124 -9.89 -21.81 -3.48
N VAL A 125 -10.21 -22.40 -4.64
CA VAL A 125 -9.58 -22.07 -5.93
C VAL A 125 -9.82 -20.61 -6.32
N VAL A 126 -11.06 -20.13 -6.13
CA VAL A 126 -11.44 -18.74 -6.39
C VAL A 126 -10.76 -17.79 -5.41
N LEU A 127 -10.79 -18.13 -4.12
CA LEU A 127 -10.21 -17.30 -3.07
C LEU A 127 -8.68 -17.14 -3.24
N MET A 128 -8.01 -18.22 -3.66
CA MET A 128 -6.57 -18.25 -3.97
C MET A 128 -6.25 -17.84 -5.42
N GLY A 129 -7.25 -17.48 -6.22
CA GLY A 129 -7.10 -17.19 -7.64
C GLY A 129 -6.27 -15.95 -7.94
N THR A 130 -5.79 -15.86 -9.18
CA THR A 130 -4.95 -14.76 -9.69
C THR A 130 -5.74 -13.67 -10.42
N ASP A 131 -7.00 -13.92 -10.79
CA ASP A 131 -7.89 -12.90 -11.37
C ASP A 131 -8.29 -11.90 -10.28
N GLU A 132 -7.54 -10.81 -10.18
CA GLU A 132 -7.73 -9.76 -9.19
C GLU A 132 -9.12 -9.10 -9.31
N THR A 133 -9.68 -8.99 -10.52
CA THR A 133 -10.96 -8.30 -10.73
C THR A 133 -12.11 -9.11 -10.16
N PHE A 134 -12.13 -10.41 -10.46
CA PHE A 134 -13.11 -11.34 -9.90
C PHE A 134 -12.91 -11.52 -8.41
N LYS A 135 -11.67 -11.77 -7.97
CA LYS A 135 -11.31 -11.96 -6.55
C LYS A 135 -11.75 -10.77 -5.69
N CYS A 136 -11.55 -9.54 -6.15
CA CYS A 136 -12.05 -8.35 -5.47
C CYS A 136 -13.59 -8.35 -5.34
N SER A 137 -14.31 -8.66 -6.42
CA SER A 137 -15.78 -8.68 -6.40
C SER A 137 -16.30 -9.74 -5.43
N PHE A 138 -15.69 -10.92 -5.46
CA PHE A 138 -15.98 -12.05 -4.60
C PHE A 138 -15.72 -11.76 -3.12
N ILE A 139 -14.52 -11.27 -2.76
CA ILE A 139 -14.20 -10.93 -1.36
C ILE A 139 -15.07 -9.77 -0.87
N SER A 140 -15.41 -8.80 -1.73
CA SER A 140 -16.36 -7.74 -1.38
C SER A 140 -17.75 -8.29 -1.04
N LEU A 141 -18.23 -9.29 -1.78
CA LEU A 141 -19.49 -9.97 -1.47
C LEU A 141 -19.40 -10.70 -0.12
N LEU A 142 -18.30 -11.44 0.14
CA LEU A 142 -18.09 -12.09 1.43
C LEU A 142 -18.06 -11.09 2.60
N SER A 143 -17.35 -9.97 2.45
CA SER A 143 -17.29 -8.90 3.45
C SER A 143 -18.69 -8.33 3.73
N MET A 144 -19.49 -8.09 2.69
CA MET A 144 -20.86 -7.55 2.84
C MET A 144 -21.80 -8.54 3.54
N LEU A 145 -21.69 -9.84 3.23
CA LEU A 145 -22.46 -10.87 3.92
C LEU A 145 -22.13 -10.90 5.42
N ILE A 146 -20.85 -10.82 5.78
CA ILE A 146 -20.38 -10.80 7.17
C ILE A 146 -20.82 -9.51 7.90
N GLU A 147 -20.86 -8.38 7.21
CA GLU A 147 -21.39 -7.12 7.75
C GLU A 147 -22.90 -7.17 8.01
N LYS A 148 -23.67 -7.80 7.12
CA LYS A 148 -25.12 -7.96 7.25
C LYS A 148 -25.53 -9.00 8.30
N ASP A 149 -24.70 -10.03 8.52
CA ASP A 149 -24.95 -11.09 9.51
C ASP A 149 -23.69 -11.40 10.33
N GLY A 150 -23.63 -10.82 11.53
CA GLY A 150 -22.53 -11.01 12.47
C GLY A 150 -22.36 -12.45 12.99
N SER A 151 -23.38 -13.31 12.86
CA SER A 151 -23.27 -14.74 13.25
C SER A 151 -22.28 -15.52 12.38
N LEU A 152 -21.97 -14.99 11.19
CA LEU A 152 -20.99 -15.56 10.26
C LEU A 152 -19.54 -15.43 10.74
N ILE A 153 -19.27 -14.54 11.69
CA ILE A 153 -17.94 -14.29 12.22
C ILE A 153 -17.51 -15.47 13.10
N ASN A 154 -16.61 -16.30 12.59
CA ASN A 154 -16.05 -17.42 13.35
C ASN A 154 -14.61 -17.74 12.94
N GLY A 155 -13.88 -18.43 13.83
CA GLY A 155 -12.48 -18.76 13.58
C GLY A 155 -12.24 -19.82 12.50
N LYS A 156 -13.25 -20.61 12.10
CA LYS A 156 -13.03 -21.81 11.24
C LYS A 156 -12.44 -21.46 9.88
N ARG A 157 -12.75 -20.28 9.34
CA ARG A 157 -12.35 -19.84 7.99
C ARG A 157 -11.11 -18.94 7.98
N LEU A 158 -10.61 -18.51 9.14
CA LEU A 158 -9.42 -17.66 9.24
C LEU A 158 -8.19 -18.23 8.51
N PRO A 159 -7.88 -19.54 8.60
CA PRO A 159 -6.74 -20.10 7.86
C PRO A 159 -6.86 -19.92 6.34
N GLY A 160 -8.07 -20.03 5.78
CA GLY A 160 -8.31 -19.82 4.35
C GLY A 160 -8.09 -18.37 3.95
N PHE A 161 -8.61 -17.42 4.72
CA PHE A 161 -8.39 -15.99 4.47
C PHE A 161 -6.91 -15.60 4.61
N LEU A 162 -6.20 -16.10 5.63
CA LEU A 162 -4.76 -15.86 5.80
C LEU A 162 -3.93 -16.45 4.66
N SER A 163 -4.32 -17.63 4.17
CA SER A 163 -3.64 -18.26 3.02
C SER A 163 -3.81 -17.45 1.74
N ALA A 164 -4.98 -16.84 1.54
CA ALA A 164 -5.28 -16.04 0.35
C ALA A 164 -4.71 -14.62 0.39
N TYR A 165 -4.30 -14.17 1.57
CA TYR A 165 -3.79 -12.84 1.86
C TYR A 165 -2.27 -12.78 1.67
N ARG A 166 -1.77 -11.84 0.87
CA ARG A 166 -0.32 -11.71 0.56
C ARG A 166 0.36 -10.62 1.39
N ALA A 167 -0.38 -9.97 2.28
CA ALA A 167 0.06 -8.83 3.08
C ALA A 167 0.45 -7.59 2.26
N THR A 168 -0.10 -7.39 1.05
CA THR A 168 0.19 -6.23 0.21
C THR A 168 -0.95 -5.22 0.18
N LEU A 169 -0.74 -4.09 -0.49
CA LEU A 169 -1.78 -3.09 -0.73
C LEU A 169 -2.67 -3.42 -1.95
N SER A 170 -2.64 -4.64 -2.49
CA SER A 170 -3.62 -5.00 -3.52
C SER A 170 -5.04 -4.82 -3.00
N LYS A 171 -5.98 -4.54 -3.91
CA LYS A 171 -7.37 -4.30 -3.52
C LYS A 171 -7.99 -5.53 -2.86
N SER A 172 -7.68 -6.73 -3.35
CA SER A 172 -8.13 -7.98 -2.73
C SER A 172 -7.54 -8.17 -1.32
N ASP A 173 -6.26 -7.85 -1.12
CA ASP A 173 -5.61 -7.97 0.18
C ASP A 173 -6.18 -6.98 1.20
N GLN A 174 -6.42 -5.72 0.82
CA GLN A 174 -7.05 -4.76 1.72
C GLN A 174 -8.47 -5.19 2.14
N LEU A 175 -9.24 -5.81 1.24
CA LEU A 175 -10.55 -6.38 1.56
C LEU A 175 -10.42 -7.59 2.51
N LEU A 176 -9.45 -8.48 2.29
CA LEU A 176 -9.17 -9.61 3.20
C LEU A 176 -8.75 -9.11 4.58
N LEU A 177 -7.89 -8.10 4.64
CA LEU A 177 -7.47 -7.49 5.91
C LEU A 177 -8.67 -6.89 6.65
N LYS A 178 -9.60 -6.23 5.94
CA LYS A 178 -10.84 -5.73 6.54
C LYS A 178 -11.66 -6.86 7.18
N ILE A 179 -11.81 -7.99 6.47
CA ILE A 179 -12.48 -9.18 7.01
C ILE A 179 -11.75 -9.68 8.27
N LEU A 180 -10.42 -9.82 8.24
CA LEU A 180 -9.62 -10.27 9.37
C LEU A 180 -9.75 -9.34 10.60
N GLN A 181 -9.68 -8.03 10.38
CA GLN A 181 -9.88 -7.02 11.43
C GLN A 181 -11.30 -7.06 12.02
N GLN A 182 -12.32 -7.34 11.21
CA GLN A 182 -13.70 -7.49 11.70
C GLN A 182 -13.86 -8.73 12.59
N HIS A 183 -13.18 -9.83 12.26
CA HIS A 183 -13.14 -11.03 13.10
C HIS A 183 -12.47 -10.73 14.45
N GLU A 184 -11.33 -10.03 14.43
CA GLU A 184 -10.63 -9.63 15.66
C GLU A 184 -11.47 -8.69 16.52
N LYS A 185 -12.10 -7.66 15.92
CA LYS A 185 -13.00 -6.71 16.61
C LYS A 185 -14.20 -7.39 17.27
N SER A 186 -14.67 -8.50 16.69
CA SER A 186 -15.79 -9.28 17.22
C SER A 186 -15.38 -10.33 18.26
N GLY A 187 -14.12 -10.30 18.71
CA GLY A 187 -13.62 -11.15 19.79
C GLY A 187 -13.06 -12.51 19.35
N VAL A 188 -12.90 -12.75 18.04
CA VAL A 188 -12.24 -13.98 17.57
C VAL A 188 -10.77 -13.95 17.97
N ASN A 189 -10.35 -14.93 18.75
CA ASN A 189 -9.00 -14.97 19.27
C ASN A 189 -7.98 -15.42 18.21
N LEU A 190 -7.33 -14.45 17.55
CA LEU A 190 -6.26 -14.69 16.59
C LEU A 190 -5.01 -15.35 17.22
N THR A 191 -4.83 -15.26 18.55
CA THR A 191 -3.68 -15.89 19.22
C THR A 191 -3.73 -17.42 19.20
N SER A 192 -4.90 -18.01 18.97
CA SER A 192 -5.06 -19.44 18.75
C SER A 192 -4.40 -19.92 17.46
N TYR A 193 -4.09 -19.02 16.52
CA TYR A 193 -3.51 -19.36 15.21
C TYR A 193 -2.01 -19.07 15.12
N LYS A 194 -1.33 -18.86 16.25
CA LYS A 194 0.11 -18.60 16.25
C LYS A 194 0.91 -19.78 15.69
N PRO A 195 1.96 -19.53 14.88
CA PRO A 195 2.40 -18.22 14.42
C PRO A 195 1.43 -17.68 13.38
N LEU A 196 1.13 -16.38 13.43
CA LEU A 196 0.23 -15.76 12.45
C LEU A 196 0.99 -15.58 11.14
N LEU A 197 0.85 -16.57 10.26
CA LEU A 197 1.44 -16.58 8.93
C LEU A 197 0.40 -16.13 7.89
N TRP A 198 0.86 -15.78 6.70
CA TRP A 198 0.00 -15.39 5.57
C TRP A 198 0.53 -16.00 4.26
N GLY A 199 -0.28 -15.95 3.20
CA GLY A 199 0.09 -16.43 1.87
C GLY A 199 0.42 -17.93 1.84
N GLU A 200 1.42 -18.28 1.03
CA GLU A 200 1.88 -19.68 0.89
C GLU A 200 2.40 -20.27 2.20
N ALA A 201 3.00 -19.45 3.08
CA ALA A 201 3.45 -19.89 4.40
C ALA A 201 2.27 -20.31 5.29
N ALA A 202 1.16 -19.54 5.25
CA ALA A 202 -0.08 -19.91 5.94
C ALA A 202 -0.70 -21.19 5.35
N LEU A 203 -0.78 -21.29 4.02
CA LEU A 203 -1.33 -22.45 3.35
C LEU A 203 -0.60 -23.73 3.76
N SER A 204 0.73 -23.68 3.75
CA SER A 204 1.59 -24.81 4.13
C SER A 204 1.44 -25.17 5.61
N HIS A 205 1.42 -24.16 6.49
CA HIS A 205 1.36 -24.38 7.93
C HIS A 205 0.00 -24.93 8.38
N TYR A 206 -1.09 -24.28 7.99
CA TYR A 206 -2.43 -24.61 8.48
C TYR A 206 -3.06 -25.84 7.81
N SER A 207 -2.60 -26.24 6.61
CA SER A 207 -3.04 -27.49 5.97
C SER A 207 -2.53 -28.74 6.71
N VAL A 208 -1.29 -28.67 7.20
CA VAL A 208 -0.63 -29.78 7.93
C VAL A 208 -1.08 -29.81 9.40
N HIS A 209 -1.24 -28.63 10.01
CA HIS A 209 -1.60 -28.51 11.42
C HIS A 209 -3.10 -28.22 11.57
N LYS A 210 -3.94 -29.24 11.37
CA LYS A 210 -5.41 -29.16 11.55
C LYS A 210 -5.85 -28.81 12.97
N LYS A 211 -4.94 -28.87 13.94
CA LYS A 211 -5.13 -28.36 15.30
C LYS A 211 -4.07 -27.30 15.57
N PRO A 212 -4.42 -26.18 16.23
CA PRO A 212 -3.44 -25.21 16.67
C PRO A 212 -2.48 -25.91 17.62
N ALA A 213 -1.27 -26.20 17.15
CA ALA A 213 -0.25 -26.73 18.02
C ALA A 213 0.08 -25.63 19.03
N LEU A 214 -0.10 -25.92 20.33
CA LEU A 214 0.42 -25.13 21.46
C LEU A 214 1.97 -25.01 21.45
N SER A 215 2.61 -25.47 20.37
CA SER A 215 4.04 -25.35 20.17
C SER A 215 4.38 -23.87 20.10
N ARG A 216 5.32 -23.47 20.94
CA ARG A 216 5.90 -22.13 21.03
C ARG A 216 6.51 -21.78 19.66
N SER A 217 5.68 -21.29 18.75
CA SER A 217 6.12 -20.91 17.42
C SER A 217 7.06 -19.73 17.55
N HIS A 218 8.27 -19.93 17.03
CA HIS A 218 9.33 -18.96 17.19
C HIS A 218 8.95 -17.70 16.40
N PRO A 219 9.05 -16.47 16.97
CA PRO A 219 8.84 -15.21 16.24
C PRO A 219 9.61 -15.12 14.90
N TYR A 220 10.67 -15.92 14.73
CA TYR A 220 11.47 -15.96 13.50
C TYR A 220 10.73 -16.55 12.29
N GLN A 221 9.77 -17.48 12.44
CA GLN A 221 9.03 -17.99 11.27
C GLN A 221 8.21 -16.89 10.56
N VAL A 222 7.70 -15.93 11.34
CA VAL A 222 7.02 -14.75 10.81
C VAL A 222 8.01 -13.84 10.07
N LEU A 223 9.23 -13.70 10.60
CA LEU A 223 10.29 -12.92 9.95
C LEU A 223 10.78 -13.56 8.65
N ASP A 224 10.88 -14.89 8.61
CA ASP A 224 11.30 -15.65 7.43
C ASP A 224 10.26 -15.54 6.28
N SER A 225 9.01 -15.19 6.61
CA SER A 225 7.95 -14.96 5.63
C SER A 225 8.05 -13.57 4.95
N LEU A 226 8.92 -12.69 5.43
CA LEU A 226 9.14 -11.37 4.82
C LEU A 226 10.09 -11.49 3.62
N SER A 227 9.59 -11.15 2.44
CA SER A 227 10.35 -11.16 1.20
C SER A 227 11.29 -9.96 1.10
N PRO A 228 12.61 -10.17 0.88
CA PRO A 228 13.58 -9.08 0.74
C PRO A 228 13.24 -8.09 -0.38
N SER A 229 12.72 -8.56 -1.51
CA SER A 229 12.37 -7.68 -2.64
C SER A 229 11.18 -6.77 -2.31
N LEU A 230 10.14 -7.32 -1.66
CA LEU A 230 8.99 -6.54 -1.21
C LEU A 230 9.38 -5.57 -0.10
N ILE A 231 10.30 -5.92 0.80
CA ILE A 231 10.83 -4.97 1.81
C ILE A 231 11.49 -3.78 1.13
N ILE A 232 12.40 -4.03 0.18
CA ILE A 232 13.10 -2.96 -0.54
C ILE A 232 12.10 -2.07 -1.28
N ASN A 233 11.14 -2.68 -1.99
CA ASN A 233 10.12 -1.92 -2.71
C ASN A 233 9.21 -1.14 -1.76
N THR A 234 8.83 -1.74 -0.62
CA THR A 234 8.04 -1.08 0.42
C THR A 234 8.79 0.10 1.00
N ILE A 235 10.07 -0.03 1.34
CA ILE A 235 10.86 1.09 1.87
C ILE A 235 10.96 2.21 0.83
N ALA A 236 11.15 1.87 -0.45
CA ALA A 236 11.24 2.86 -1.54
C ALA A 236 9.90 3.59 -1.77
N ASN A 237 8.79 2.86 -1.72
CA ASN A 237 7.43 3.33 -2.07
C ASN A 237 6.46 3.31 -0.88
N PHE A 238 6.96 3.53 0.34
CA PHE A 238 6.15 3.34 1.55
C PHE A 238 4.90 4.25 1.55
N PRO A 239 3.70 3.70 1.85
CA PRO A 239 2.43 4.38 1.66
C PRO A 239 2.15 5.38 2.80
N ILE A 240 2.69 6.59 2.69
CA ILE A 240 2.64 7.61 3.76
C ILE A 240 1.22 8.06 4.14
N HIS A 241 0.21 7.78 3.32
CA HIS A 241 -1.20 8.11 3.58
C HIS A 241 -2.03 6.92 4.07
N ARG A 242 -1.41 5.73 4.20
CA ARG A 242 -2.05 4.55 4.77
C ARG A 242 -2.19 4.70 6.29
N ASP A 243 -3.43 4.74 6.77
CA ASP A 243 -3.75 4.63 8.20
C ASP A 243 -3.79 3.16 8.66
N VAL A 244 -3.93 2.87 9.95
CA VAL A 244 -4.06 1.50 10.49
C VAL A 244 -5.43 0.89 10.18
N GLN A 245 -6.50 1.69 10.09
CA GLN A 245 -7.87 1.19 9.85
C GLN A 245 -8.49 1.64 8.52
N GLY A 246 -7.82 2.51 7.76
CA GLY A 246 -8.32 3.01 6.46
C GLY A 246 -8.16 2.01 5.31
N ASN A 247 -8.51 2.45 4.09
CA ASN A 247 -8.05 1.85 2.84
C ASN A 247 -7.23 2.91 2.08
N VAL A 248 -6.41 2.47 1.13
CA VAL A 248 -5.66 3.38 0.24
C VAL A 248 -5.59 2.79 -1.16
N ASP A 249 -5.57 3.64 -2.18
CA ASP A 249 -5.13 3.20 -3.51
C ASP A 249 -3.61 3.00 -3.45
N GLY A 250 -3.19 1.74 -3.32
CA GLY A 250 -1.80 1.38 -3.10
C GLY A 250 -1.25 0.44 -4.17
N ASP A 251 0.08 0.43 -4.28
CA ASP A 251 0.80 -0.48 -5.16
C ASP A 251 0.78 -1.91 -4.58
N ALA A 252 0.30 -2.88 -5.38
CA ALA A 252 0.26 -4.29 -5.00
C ALA A 252 1.65 -4.91 -4.73
N MET A 253 2.73 -4.21 -5.09
CA MET A 253 4.12 -4.62 -4.81
C MET A 253 4.68 -4.05 -3.50
N VAL A 254 3.82 -3.47 -2.66
CA VAL A 254 4.20 -2.90 -1.37
C VAL A 254 3.45 -3.63 -0.25
N TYR A 255 4.15 -3.98 0.83
CA TYR A 255 3.55 -4.55 2.03
C TYR A 255 2.55 -3.55 2.65
N ASP A 256 1.40 -4.04 3.13
CA ASP A 256 0.46 -3.22 3.89
C ASP A 256 0.96 -3.03 5.34
N PRO A 257 1.42 -1.83 5.72
CA PRO A 257 1.90 -1.58 7.08
C PRO A 257 0.79 -1.72 8.13
N ALA A 258 -0.49 -1.62 7.76
CA ALA A 258 -1.62 -1.81 8.66
C ALA A 258 -1.75 -3.26 9.15
N PHE A 259 -1.19 -4.22 8.44
CA PHE A 259 -1.09 -5.61 8.90
C PHE A 259 0.30 -5.92 9.48
N ILE A 260 1.36 -5.53 8.77
CA ILE A 260 2.72 -5.92 9.15
C ILE A 260 3.14 -5.31 10.49
N LEU A 261 2.88 -4.03 10.76
CA LEU A 261 3.36 -3.41 12.00
C LEU A 261 2.65 -3.94 13.26
N PRO A 262 1.31 -4.13 13.29
CA PRO A 262 0.66 -4.81 14.40
C PRO A 262 1.17 -6.25 14.60
N LEU A 263 1.42 -6.99 13.52
CA LEU A 263 2.00 -8.32 13.60
C LEU A 263 3.41 -8.30 14.21
N LEU A 264 4.26 -7.35 13.81
CA LEU A 264 5.58 -7.14 14.39
C LEU A 264 5.50 -6.79 15.88
N CYS A 265 4.55 -5.94 16.28
CA CYS A 265 4.28 -5.66 17.70
C CYS A 265 3.89 -6.94 18.46
N HIS A 266 3.13 -7.83 17.83
CA HIS A 266 2.64 -9.07 18.44
C HIS A 266 3.77 -10.09 18.66
N ILE A 267 4.67 -10.26 17.70
CA ILE A 267 5.83 -11.15 17.87
C ILE A 267 6.90 -10.57 18.80
N ALA A 268 6.83 -9.26 19.08
CA ALA A 268 7.70 -8.55 20.01
C ALA A 268 7.05 -8.25 21.38
N LEU A 269 6.03 -9.01 21.81
CA LEU A 269 5.35 -8.77 23.09
C LEU A 269 6.32 -8.76 24.29
N PRO A 270 6.06 -7.93 25.33
CA PRO A 270 6.87 -7.90 26.55
C PRO A 270 7.09 -9.31 27.14
N GLY A 271 8.32 -9.57 27.59
CA GLY A 271 8.71 -10.87 28.16
C GLY A 271 9.19 -11.90 27.12
N HIS A 272 9.07 -11.63 25.82
CA HIS A 272 9.71 -12.45 24.79
C HIS A 272 11.21 -12.20 24.75
N LYS A 273 11.97 -13.27 24.55
CA LYS A 273 13.43 -13.27 24.45
C LYS A 273 13.85 -13.11 22.99
N ILE A 274 14.27 -11.89 22.58
CA ILE A 274 14.43 -11.55 21.15
C ILE A 274 15.90 -11.32 20.76
N LYS A 275 16.37 -11.97 19.68
CA LYS A 275 17.62 -11.62 19.01
C LYS A 275 17.35 -10.50 18.01
N SER A 276 17.72 -9.26 18.34
CA SER A 276 17.45 -8.09 17.46
C SER A 276 18.08 -8.26 16.08
N ARG A 277 19.22 -8.95 15.96
CA ARG A 277 19.85 -9.24 14.67
C ARG A 277 18.87 -9.82 13.64
N SER A 278 18.02 -10.76 14.04
CA SER A 278 17.06 -11.39 13.13
C SER A 278 16.03 -10.41 12.58
N PHE A 279 15.62 -9.41 13.37
CA PHE A 279 14.68 -8.36 12.95
C PHE A 279 15.31 -7.33 12.00
N PHE A 280 16.61 -7.08 12.14
CA PHE A 280 17.37 -6.25 11.19
C PHE A 280 17.58 -7.00 9.87
N GLN A 281 18.00 -8.27 9.96
CA GLN A 281 18.22 -9.14 8.79
C GLN A 281 16.96 -9.38 7.97
N SER A 282 15.82 -9.55 8.63
CA SER A 282 14.53 -9.69 7.95
C SER A 282 13.95 -8.37 7.45
N GLY A 283 14.62 -7.23 7.64
CA GLY A 283 14.12 -5.91 7.24
C GLY A 283 12.89 -5.40 7.98
N ALA A 284 12.43 -6.09 9.04
CA ALA A 284 11.27 -5.69 9.84
C ALA A 284 11.45 -4.31 10.50
N VAL A 285 12.68 -4.04 10.98
CA VAL A 285 13.05 -2.72 11.54
C VAL A 285 12.95 -1.63 10.47
N GLY A 286 13.31 -1.94 9.23
CA GLY A 286 13.22 -1.01 8.12
C GLY A 286 11.78 -0.57 7.82
N LEU A 287 10.83 -1.51 7.86
CA LEU A 287 9.41 -1.23 7.67
C LEU A 287 8.87 -0.29 8.76
N ALA A 288 9.24 -0.53 10.02
CA ALA A 288 8.84 0.34 11.13
C ALA A 288 9.45 1.75 11.04
N LEU A 289 10.73 1.87 10.66
CA LEU A 289 11.37 3.17 10.50
C LEU A 289 10.79 3.97 9.34
N ALA A 290 10.44 3.31 8.22
CA ALA A 290 9.75 3.94 7.11
C ALA A 290 8.38 4.51 7.55
N ALA A 291 7.68 3.82 8.45
CA ALA A 291 6.37 4.22 8.97
C ALA A 291 6.39 5.49 9.83
N LEU A 292 7.55 5.90 10.35
CA LEU A 292 7.69 7.17 11.09
C LEU A 292 7.48 8.41 10.22
N ALA A 293 7.50 8.27 8.88
CA ALA A 293 7.12 9.33 7.94
C ALA A 293 5.62 9.35 7.60
N SER A 294 4.82 8.40 8.10
CA SER A 294 3.38 8.36 7.83
C SER A 294 2.67 9.62 8.31
N SER A 295 1.69 10.07 7.54
CA SER A 295 0.78 11.15 7.90
C SER A 295 -0.15 10.76 9.06
N SER A 296 -0.51 9.48 9.18
CA SER A 296 -1.30 8.96 10.31
C SER A 296 -0.45 8.84 11.58
N GLN A 297 -0.91 9.48 12.66
CA GLN A 297 -0.30 9.34 13.98
C GLN A 297 -0.42 7.93 14.56
N ASN A 298 -1.53 7.23 14.29
CA ASN A 298 -1.72 5.84 14.72
C ASN A 298 -0.64 4.94 14.12
N MET A 299 -0.36 5.11 12.82
CA MET A 299 0.69 4.36 12.14
C MET A 299 2.08 4.61 12.75
N ARG A 300 2.41 5.87 13.03
CA ARG A 300 3.67 6.23 13.72
C ARG A 300 3.75 5.68 15.14
N SER A 301 2.62 5.63 15.84
CA SER A 301 2.54 5.12 17.22
C SER A 301 2.77 3.61 17.27
N VAL A 302 2.16 2.83 16.37
CA VAL A 302 2.40 1.38 16.26
C VAL A 302 3.87 1.10 15.90
N ALA A 303 4.44 1.87 14.98
CA ALA A 303 5.86 1.74 14.62
C ALA A 303 6.79 2.00 15.82
N THR A 304 6.52 3.07 16.59
CA THR A 304 7.30 3.42 17.78
C THR A 304 7.15 2.36 18.87
N LEU A 305 5.94 1.84 19.09
CA LEU A 305 5.68 0.75 20.02
C LEU A 305 6.48 -0.51 19.68
N PHE A 306 6.54 -0.89 18.41
CA PHE A 306 7.37 -2.01 17.97
C PHE A 306 8.86 -1.76 18.24
N LEU A 307 9.38 -0.58 17.90
CA LEU A 307 10.79 -0.24 18.13
C LEU A 307 11.13 -0.23 19.63
N GLN A 308 10.24 0.30 20.47
CA GLN A 308 10.37 0.26 21.93
C GLN A 308 10.44 -1.19 22.44
N ARG A 309 9.48 -2.03 22.04
CA ARG A 309 9.45 -3.44 22.43
C ARG A 309 10.70 -4.20 21.99
N LEU A 310 11.19 -3.93 20.79
CA LEU A 310 12.42 -4.54 20.28
C LEU A 310 13.65 -4.12 21.10
N HIS A 311 13.68 -2.86 21.57
CA HIS A 311 14.75 -2.35 22.42
C HIS A 311 14.73 -2.97 23.82
N GLU A 312 13.55 -3.07 24.45
CA GLU A 312 13.37 -3.60 25.80
C GLU A 312 13.59 -5.12 25.91
N ASN A 313 13.17 -5.88 24.89
CA ASN A 313 13.17 -7.34 24.90
C ASN A 313 14.45 -7.99 24.33
N HIS A 314 15.48 -7.20 24.00
CA HIS A 314 16.71 -7.69 23.39
C HIS A 314 17.51 -8.64 24.31
N ILE A 315 18.06 -9.70 23.73
CA ILE A 315 18.97 -10.63 24.41
C ILE A 315 20.23 -10.89 23.58
N GLY A 316 21.38 -10.88 24.27
CA GLY A 316 22.70 -11.17 23.72
C GLY A 316 23.74 -10.13 24.13
N GLN A 317 25.03 -10.47 23.96
CA GLN A 317 26.13 -9.51 24.13
C GLN A 317 26.34 -8.62 22.89
N ASP A 318 25.75 -9.00 21.74
CA ASP A 318 25.67 -8.20 20.49
C ASP A 318 24.80 -6.93 20.61
N LYS A 319 24.48 -6.54 21.85
CA LYS A 319 23.63 -5.41 22.22
C LYS A 319 24.09 -4.10 21.60
N ILE A 320 25.38 -3.93 21.34
CA ILE A 320 25.95 -2.60 21.05
C ILE A 320 25.36 -2.01 19.77
N VAL A 321 25.45 -2.68 18.61
CA VAL A 321 25.11 -2.01 17.35
C VAL A 321 23.61 -1.75 17.21
N TRP A 322 22.78 -2.79 17.36
CA TRP A 322 21.34 -2.71 17.12
C TRP A 322 20.60 -1.88 18.16
N THR A 323 20.95 -2.06 19.44
CA THR A 323 20.34 -1.31 20.54
C THR A 323 20.79 0.14 20.50
N ASN A 324 22.08 0.43 20.20
CA ASN A 324 22.54 1.81 20.03
C ASN A 324 21.88 2.48 18.83
N PHE A 325 21.64 1.77 17.72
CA PHE A 325 20.93 2.34 16.58
C PHE A 325 19.52 2.77 16.95
N ILE A 326 18.74 1.88 17.59
CA ILE A 326 17.37 2.22 18.03
C ILE A 326 17.39 3.37 19.04
N GLU A 327 18.35 3.36 19.98
CA GLU A 327 18.50 4.42 20.98
C GLU A 327 18.90 5.77 20.35
N ALA A 328 19.80 5.76 19.37
CA ALA A 328 20.24 6.98 18.69
C ALA A 328 19.13 7.60 17.83
N VAL A 329 18.30 6.75 17.21
CA VAL A 329 17.05 7.19 16.55
C VAL A 329 16.11 7.78 17.59
N ARG A 330 15.84 7.08 18.70
CA ARG A 330 14.93 7.54 19.76
C ARG A 330 15.35 8.92 20.30
N ARG A 331 16.63 9.11 20.62
CA ARG A 331 17.16 10.40 21.08
C ARG A 331 17.06 11.48 20.01
N GLY A 332 17.37 11.17 18.75
CA GLY A 332 17.20 12.10 17.65
C GLY A 332 15.75 12.54 17.44
N VAL A 333 14.79 11.64 17.65
CA VAL A 333 13.36 11.92 17.61
C VAL A 333 12.94 12.87 18.75
N VAL A 334 13.46 12.66 19.96
CA VAL A 334 13.22 13.53 21.12
C VAL A 334 13.78 14.94 20.88
N GLU A 335 15.03 15.06 20.40
CA GLU A 335 15.62 16.35 20.05
C GLU A 335 14.81 17.08 18.96
N LEU A 336 14.28 16.35 17.98
CA LEU A 336 13.41 16.92 16.94
C LEU A 336 12.14 17.51 17.55
N LEU A 337 11.50 16.82 18.49
CA LEU A 337 10.31 17.29 19.20
C LEU A 337 10.59 18.56 20.01
N GLU A 338 11.69 18.60 20.76
CA GLU A 338 12.07 19.75 21.57
C GLU A 338 12.31 20.99 20.71
N ASN A 339 12.95 20.80 19.54
CA ASN A 339 13.18 21.86 18.55
C ASN A 339 11.88 22.36 17.88
N GLN A 340 10.89 21.50 17.70
CA GLN A 340 9.57 21.89 17.19
C GLN A 340 8.79 22.67 18.26
N LYS A 341 8.79 22.19 19.51
CA LYS A 341 8.14 22.85 20.65
C LYS A 341 8.72 24.23 20.94
N SER A 342 10.04 24.40 20.84
CA SER A 342 10.69 25.71 21.03
C SER A 342 10.29 26.74 19.96
N LYS A 343 10.07 26.30 18.71
CA LYS A 343 9.54 27.15 17.62
C LYS A 343 8.06 27.47 17.81
N SER A 344 7.24 26.49 18.24
CA SER A 344 5.79 26.66 18.44
C SER A 344 5.41 27.43 19.70
N LYS A 345 6.26 27.47 20.74
CA LYS A 345 6.07 28.32 21.93
C LYS A 345 5.95 29.83 21.61
N LYS A 346 6.33 30.27 20.40
CA LYS A 346 6.08 31.64 19.91
C LYS A 346 4.70 31.85 19.28
N LYS A 347 3.85 30.82 19.10
CA LYS A 347 2.57 30.95 18.36
C LYS A 347 1.31 30.28 18.93
N SER A 348 1.35 29.44 19.97
CA SER A 348 0.09 28.97 20.60
C SER A 348 0.29 28.37 22.00
N LYS A 349 -0.55 28.80 22.96
CA LYS A 349 -0.86 28.11 24.22
C LYS A 349 -2.18 27.34 24.01
N THR A 350 -2.10 26.12 23.48
CA THR A 350 -3.18 25.13 23.63
C THR A 350 -2.57 23.82 24.11
N SER A 351 -3.04 23.39 25.27
CA SER A 351 -2.51 22.33 26.13
C SER A 351 -3.19 20.99 25.83
N THR A 352 -2.84 20.32 24.72
CA THR A 352 -3.47 19.02 24.39
C THR A 352 -2.59 17.89 23.85
N ASP A 353 -1.31 18.06 23.51
CA ASP A 353 -0.54 16.94 22.90
C ASP A 353 0.77 16.61 23.63
N GLU A 354 0.65 15.94 24.79
CA GLU A 354 1.80 15.23 25.40
C GLU A 354 2.09 13.89 24.71
N ASN A 355 1.16 13.38 23.89
CA ASN A 355 1.24 12.05 23.26
C ASN A 355 1.46 12.08 21.73
N GLU A 356 1.83 13.22 21.15
CA GLU A 356 2.08 13.29 19.70
C GLU A 356 3.42 12.65 19.31
N VAL A 357 3.35 11.59 18.50
CA VAL A 357 4.53 11.00 17.87
C VAL A 357 4.95 11.88 16.69
N PRO A 358 6.16 12.47 16.70
CA PRO A 358 6.62 13.40 15.67
C PRO A 358 6.72 12.70 14.33
N ARG A 359 6.37 13.44 13.27
CA ARG A 359 6.46 12.95 11.90
C ARG A 359 7.84 13.26 11.31
N LEU A 360 8.64 12.22 11.07
CA LEU A 360 9.90 12.35 10.35
C LEU A 360 9.67 12.78 8.90
N CYS A 361 10.63 13.48 8.31
CA CYS A 361 10.62 13.65 6.85
C CYS A 361 10.85 12.31 6.17
N SER A 362 10.26 12.14 4.99
CA SER A 362 10.30 10.87 4.27
C SER A 362 11.74 10.51 3.88
N ILE A 363 12.60 11.49 3.57
CA ILE A 363 14.03 11.28 3.31
C ILE A 363 14.76 10.66 4.50
N THR A 364 14.54 11.19 5.71
CA THR A 364 15.18 10.65 6.92
C THR A 364 14.62 9.27 7.25
N ALA A 365 13.31 9.06 7.16
CA ALA A 365 12.71 7.76 7.41
C ALA A 365 13.21 6.70 6.42
N THR A 366 13.31 7.03 5.13
CA THR A 366 13.87 6.14 4.09
C THR A 366 15.35 5.85 4.33
N PHE A 367 16.15 6.86 4.73
CA PHE A 367 17.54 6.66 5.12
C PHE A 367 17.66 5.66 6.27
N LEU A 368 16.93 5.89 7.36
CA LEU A 368 16.96 5.04 8.55
C LEU A 368 16.49 3.61 8.24
N ALA A 369 15.44 3.49 7.43
CA ALA A 369 14.91 2.20 7.01
C ALA A 369 15.96 1.39 6.24
N ARG A 370 16.59 1.98 5.21
CA ARG A 370 17.66 1.32 4.44
C ARG A 370 18.93 1.10 5.25
N ALA A 371 19.27 2.01 6.15
CA ALA A 371 20.41 1.84 7.03
C ALA A 371 20.20 0.61 7.91
N SER A 372 19.00 0.40 8.45
CA SER A 372 18.69 -0.78 9.26
C SER A 372 18.83 -2.10 8.50
N THR A 373 18.50 -2.13 7.20
CA THR A 373 18.66 -3.35 6.39
C THR A 373 20.13 -3.63 6.11
N VAL A 374 20.93 -2.60 5.77
CA VAL A 374 22.39 -2.72 5.59
C VAL A 374 23.06 -3.19 6.88
N LEU A 375 22.65 -2.63 8.01
CA LEU A 375 23.12 -3.03 9.32
C LEU A 375 22.86 -4.51 9.61
N GLY A 376 21.74 -5.09 9.14
CA GLY A 376 21.50 -6.53 9.25
C GLY A 376 22.56 -7.43 8.59
N ASP A 377 23.31 -6.90 7.63
CA ASP A 377 24.33 -7.62 6.86
C ASP A 377 25.74 -6.99 7.01
N PRO A 378 26.58 -7.54 7.89
CA PRO A 378 27.97 -7.10 8.06
C PRO A 378 28.85 -7.19 6.79
N SER A 379 28.43 -7.97 5.79
CA SER A 379 29.16 -8.10 4.51
C SER A 379 28.84 -6.97 3.53
N ALA A 380 27.80 -6.18 3.80
CA ALA A 380 27.35 -5.12 2.92
C ALA A 380 28.42 -4.01 2.78
N PRO A 381 28.67 -3.49 1.56
CA PRO A 381 29.66 -2.42 1.33
C PRO A 381 29.47 -1.19 2.22
N LEU A 382 28.21 -0.82 2.46
CA LEU A 382 27.81 0.34 3.26
C LEU A 382 27.80 0.09 4.77
N TYR A 383 28.08 -1.14 5.23
CA TYR A 383 28.01 -1.48 6.65
C TYR A 383 28.93 -0.58 7.48
N ARG A 384 30.21 -0.47 7.09
CA ARG A 384 31.21 0.31 7.82
C ARG A 384 30.87 1.80 7.93
N PRO A 385 30.63 2.56 6.84
CA PRO A 385 30.32 3.98 6.97
C PRO A 385 29.04 4.23 7.78
N LEU A 386 27.98 3.43 7.57
CA LEU A 386 26.75 3.61 8.33
C LEU A 386 26.90 3.26 9.82
N HIS A 387 27.65 2.20 10.12
CA HIS A 387 28.00 1.84 11.50
C HIS A 387 28.76 2.97 12.21
N HIS A 388 29.77 3.56 11.55
CA HIS A 388 30.51 4.70 12.10
C HIS A 388 29.61 5.92 12.29
N PHE A 389 28.75 6.24 11.31
CA PHE A 389 27.80 7.35 11.40
C PHE A 389 26.89 7.22 12.63
N ILE A 390 26.40 6.01 12.93
CA ILE A 390 25.52 5.75 14.07
C ILE A 390 26.26 5.89 15.40
N LEU A 391 27.51 5.42 15.47
CA LEU A 391 28.32 5.51 16.68
C LEU A 391 28.92 6.90 16.91
N ALA A 392 28.96 7.76 15.87
CA ALA A 392 29.56 9.07 15.96
C ALA A 392 28.83 10.02 16.92
N ARG A 393 27.52 9.80 17.17
CA ARG A 393 26.71 10.67 18.05
C ARG A 393 25.68 9.87 18.84
N PRO A 394 25.45 10.20 20.13
CA PRO A 394 24.39 9.58 20.92
C PRO A 394 22.98 9.85 20.35
N ALA A 395 22.76 10.99 19.70
CA ALA A 395 21.51 11.36 19.05
C ALA A 395 21.74 11.63 17.57
N LEU A 396 20.92 11.01 16.71
CA LEU A 396 20.98 11.24 15.27
C LEU A 396 20.38 12.60 14.91
N LYS A 397 21.04 13.33 14.03
CA LYS A 397 20.51 14.57 13.46
C LYS A 397 19.43 14.24 12.43
N LEU A 398 18.17 14.41 12.82
CA LEU A 398 17.00 14.11 11.97
C LEU A 398 16.45 15.34 11.23
N TYR A 399 17.20 16.44 11.17
CA TYR A 399 16.85 17.69 10.50
C TYR A 399 17.68 17.87 9.21
N GLY A 400 17.41 17.07 8.18
CA GLY A 400 18.13 17.16 6.91
C GLY A 400 18.20 15.84 6.18
N VAL A 401 19.18 15.71 5.27
CA VAL A 401 19.56 14.45 4.64
C VAL A 401 20.70 13.81 5.46
N PRO A 402 20.46 12.71 6.19
CA PRO A 402 21.48 12.11 7.05
C PRO A 402 22.69 11.59 6.24
N ALA A 403 23.89 11.70 6.82
CA ALA A 403 25.17 11.24 6.25
C ALA A 403 25.48 11.72 4.80
N PHE A 404 24.79 12.75 4.28
CA PHE A 404 24.88 13.13 2.87
C PHE A 404 26.32 13.43 2.41
N LEU A 405 27.00 14.35 3.11
CA LEU A 405 28.36 14.75 2.74
C LEU A 405 29.38 13.62 2.98
N GLU A 406 29.16 12.81 4.00
CA GLU A 406 30.03 11.69 4.37
C GLU A 406 30.02 10.60 3.28
N LEU A 407 28.83 10.23 2.81
CA LEU A 407 28.69 9.21 1.76
C LEU A 407 29.06 9.74 0.37
N LEU A 408 28.73 11.00 0.06
CA LEU A 408 29.08 11.64 -1.21
C LEU A 408 30.61 11.71 -1.39
N ASN A 409 31.32 12.07 -0.32
CA ASN A 409 32.78 12.24 -0.28
C ASN A 409 33.50 11.06 0.38
N SER A 410 32.91 9.87 0.32
CA SER A 410 33.49 8.66 0.88
C SER A 410 34.92 8.42 0.39
N THR A 411 35.84 8.15 1.31
CA THR A 411 37.25 7.84 1.04
C THR A 411 37.50 6.37 0.70
N ASP A 412 36.48 5.51 0.76
CA ASP A 412 36.59 4.10 0.34
C ASP A 412 36.73 3.99 -1.19
N PHE A 413 37.96 3.88 -1.69
CA PHE A 413 38.27 3.74 -3.11
C PHE A 413 37.60 2.56 -3.81
N LYS A 414 37.15 1.52 -3.09
CA LYS A 414 36.47 0.36 -3.70
C LYS A 414 34.96 0.57 -3.82
N ASN A 415 34.35 1.25 -2.84
CA ASN A 415 32.88 1.33 -2.74
C ASN A 415 32.31 2.75 -2.79
N HIS A 416 33.13 3.80 -2.94
CA HIS A 416 32.66 5.20 -2.95
C HIS A 416 31.52 5.44 -3.96
N GLU A 417 31.52 4.74 -5.10
CA GLU A 417 30.46 4.85 -6.10
C GLU A 417 29.13 4.30 -5.58
N ARG A 418 29.16 3.13 -4.95
CA ARG A 418 27.98 2.54 -4.30
C ARG A 418 27.47 3.44 -3.17
N HIS A 419 28.37 4.10 -2.43
CA HIS A 419 27.98 5.03 -1.37
C HIS A 419 27.23 6.24 -1.93
N ARG A 420 27.71 6.81 -3.04
CA ARG A 420 27.07 7.92 -3.76
C ARG A 420 25.71 7.53 -4.34
N GLU A 421 25.65 6.38 -5.01
CA GLU A 421 24.41 5.87 -5.60
C GLU A 421 23.37 5.62 -4.51
N TRP A 422 23.76 4.96 -3.42
CA TRP A 422 22.85 4.67 -2.30
C TRP A 422 22.26 5.94 -1.68
N ILE A 423 23.05 7.00 -1.47
CA ILE A 423 22.52 8.24 -0.90
C ILE A 423 21.63 8.99 -1.90
N PHE A 424 21.91 8.93 -3.21
CA PHE A 424 21.00 9.50 -4.22
C PHE A 424 19.68 8.72 -4.30
N GLU A 425 19.71 7.39 -4.20
CA GLU A 425 18.47 6.59 -4.11
C GLU A 425 17.66 6.94 -2.86
N VAL A 426 18.30 7.13 -1.70
CA VAL A 426 17.63 7.57 -0.47
C VAL A 426 16.91 8.90 -0.67
N ILE A 427 17.57 9.88 -1.30
CA ILE A 427 16.97 11.19 -1.58
C ILE A 427 15.81 11.03 -2.58
N ARG A 428 16.04 10.33 -3.69
CA ARG A 428 15.03 10.08 -4.72
C ARG A 428 13.78 9.44 -4.12
N ASP A 429 13.93 8.35 -3.37
CA ASP A 429 12.80 7.56 -2.86
C ASP A 429 12.14 8.21 -1.63
N GLY A 430 12.92 9.01 -0.91
CA GLY A 430 12.47 9.81 0.23
C GLY A 430 11.78 11.12 -0.13
N MET A 431 11.87 11.60 -1.37
CA MET A 431 11.10 12.78 -1.81
C MET A 431 9.68 12.36 -2.20
N ARG A 432 8.72 12.54 -1.28
CA ARG A 432 7.33 12.11 -1.46
C ARG A 432 6.31 13.23 -1.32
N GLU A 433 6.55 14.18 -0.42
CA GLU A 433 5.69 15.34 -0.21
C GLU A 433 6.45 16.66 -0.40
N PRO A 434 5.73 17.80 -0.57
CA PRO A 434 6.36 19.13 -0.68
C PRO A 434 7.30 19.47 0.48
N ARG A 435 7.00 19.01 1.71
CA ARG A 435 7.87 19.18 2.88
C ARG A 435 9.26 18.53 2.71
N ASP A 436 9.33 17.43 1.99
CA ASP A 436 10.58 16.69 1.76
C ASP A 436 11.46 17.46 0.76
N LEU A 437 10.82 18.05 -0.26
CA LEU A 437 11.49 18.94 -1.21
C LEU A 437 12.11 20.15 -0.51
N GLN A 438 11.36 20.80 0.40
CA GLN A 438 11.87 21.94 1.17
C GLN A 438 13.14 21.61 1.95
N ILE A 439 13.27 20.37 2.44
CA ILE A 439 14.50 19.95 3.13
C ILE A 439 15.68 19.95 2.16
N VAL A 440 15.52 19.37 0.96
CA VAL A 440 16.58 19.31 -0.07
C VAL A 440 17.00 20.71 -0.55
N LEU A 441 16.05 21.64 -0.64
CA LEU A 441 16.31 23.03 -1.03
C LEU A 441 17.05 23.80 0.06
N ASN A 442 16.64 23.64 1.32
CA ASN A 442 17.19 24.37 2.46
C ASN A 442 18.54 23.80 2.96
N SER A 443 18.86 22.54 2.70
CA SER A 443 20.08 21.89 3.18
C SER A 443 21.30 22.01 2.25
N PHE A 444 21.29 22.93 1.27
CA PHE A 444 22.26 23.04 0.17
C PHE A 444 22.42 21.76 -0.69
N THR A 445 21.70 20.68 -0.36
CA THR A 445 21.80 19.38 -1.02
C THR A 445 21.57 19.49 -2.51
N LEU A 446 20.55 20.24 -2.94
CA LEU A 446 20.30 20.44 -4.38
C LEU A 446 21.48 21.10 -5.09
N LYS A 447 22.06 22.16 -4.52
CA LYS A 447 23.20 22.87 -5.13
C LYS A 447 24.40 21.95 -5.27
N ILE A 448 24.69 21.17 -4.24
CA ILE A 448 25.80 20.21 -4.25
C ILE A 448 25.56 19.13 -5.31
N ILE A 449 24.34 18.60 -5.42
CA ILE A 449 23.97 17.60 -6.44
C ILE A 449 24.17 18.15 -7.86
N LEU A 450 23.73 19.39 -8.12
CA LEU A 450 23.85 20.03 -9.43
C LEU A 450 25.31 20.25 -9.84
N VAL A 451 26.14 20.71 -8.91
CA VAL A 451 27.59 20.87 -9.13
C VAL A 451 28.26 19.51 -9.32
N PHE A 452 27.91 18.53 -8.47
CA PHE A 452 28.48 17.20 -8.52
C PHE A 452 28.22 16.54 -9.87
N TYR A 453 27.01 16.68 -10.43
CA TYR A 453 26.65 16.14 -11.74
C TYR A 453 27.62 16.53 -12.86
N SER A 454 28.13 17.77 -12.82
CA SER A 454 29.05 18.31 -13.82
C SER A 454 30.50 17.83 -13.66
N THR A 455 30.81 17.13 -12.57
CA THR A 455 32.16 16.59 -12.34
C THR A 455 32.40 15.31 -13.13
N SER A 456 33.66 15.02 -13.44
CA SER A 456 34.09 13.75 -14.04
C SER A 456 33.94 12.54 -13.10
N LEU A 457 33.59 12.78 -11.84
CA LEU A 457 33.45 11.75 -10.80
C LEU A 457 32.12 10.98 -10.87
N VAL A 458 31.16 11.44 -11.69
CA VAL A 458 29.79 10.88 -11.74
C VAL A 458 29.63 9.93 -12.92
N LYS A 459 29.39 8.65 -12.59
CA LYS A 459 29.04 7.61 -13.57
C LYS A 459 27.59 7.70 -14.03
N THR A 460 27.27 6.98 -15.11
CA THR A 460 25.97 6.99 -15.79
C THR A 460 24.80 6.69 -14.85
N HIS A 461 24.92 5.70 -13.96
CA HIS A 461 23.84 5.34 -13.03
C HIS A 461 23.56 6.46 -12.03
N ALA A 462 24.60 7.00 -11.37
CA ALA A 462 24.47 8.15 -10.49
C ALA A 462 23.90 9.40 -11.21
N LYS A 463 24.27 9.66 -12.47
CA LYS A 463 23.67 10.74 -13.28
C LYS A 463 22.16 10.55 -13.44
N LYS A 464 21.72 9.33 -13.76
CA LYS A 464 20.28 9.00 -13.87
C LYS A 464 19.53 9.23 -12.56
N LEU A 465 20.12 8.86 -11.42
CA LEU A 465 19.53 9.11 -10.10
C LEU A 465 19.39 10.62 -9.82
N ILE A 466 20.42 11.40 -10.13
CA ILE A 466 20.40 12.86 -9.98
C ILE A 466 19.31 13.48 -10.86
N GLU A 467 19.19 13.06 -12.12
CA GLU A 467 18.11 13.53 -13.00
C GLU A 467 16.72 13.21 -12.43
N GLN A 468 16.51 12.02 -11.87
CA GLN A 468 15.25 11.65 -11.23
C GLN A 468 14.94 12.51 -9.99
N ILE A 469 15.96 12.88 -9.19
CA ILE A 469 15.81 13.81 -8.06
C ILE A 469 15.36 15.17 -8.57
N ILE A 470 15.98 15.69 -9.63
CA ILE A 470 15.67 17.00 -10.20
C ILE A 470 14.28 17.00 -10.84
N GLU A 471 13.89 15.94 -11.53
CA GLU A 471 12.53 15.74 -12.05
C GLU A 471 11.48 15.87 -10.93
N LYS A 472 11.74 15.26 -9.77
CA LYS A 472 10.88 15.41 -8.59
C LYS A 472 10.88 16.84 -8.04
N CYS A 473 12.04 17.51 -8.02
CA CYS A 473 12.13 18.91 -7.63
C CYS A 473 11.29 19.82 -8.53
N LEU A 474 11.41 19.67 -9.86
CA LEU A 474 10.67 20.46 -10.85
C LEU A 474 9.16 20.27 -10.71
N ARG A 475 8.70 19.01 -10.61
CA ARG A 475 7.28 18.70 -10.42
C ARG A 475 6.69 19.26 -9.12
N GLY A 476 7.52 19.41 -8.08
CA GLY A 476 7.09 19.86 -6.76
C GLY A 476 7.17 21.37 -6.56
N ALA A 477 8.31 22.00 -6.89
CA ALA A 477 8.60 23.40 -6.58
C ALA A 477 8.09 24.39 -7.65
N ASP A 478 8.05 23.99 -8.92
CA ASP A 478 7.86 24.92 -10.03
C ASP A 478 6.45 24.87 -10.64
N LYS A 479 5.43 24.42 -9.88
CA LYS A 479 4.04 24.44 -10.37
C LYS A 479 3.51 25.86 -10.59
N GLU A 480 3.99 26.85 -9.82
CA GLU A 480 3.45 28.22 -9.83
C GLU A 480 4.54 29.30 -9.87
N ASP A 481 5.61 29.19 -9.07
CA ASP A 481 6.57 30.30 -8.86
C ASP A 481 7.88 30.21 -9.66
N GLY A 482 8.13 29.10 -10.35
CA GLY A 482 9.39 28.89 -11.11
C GLY A 482 10.66 29.07 -10.26
N LEU A 483 10.62 28.65 -8.99
CA LEU A 483 11.71 28.81 -8.01
C LEU A 483 13.04 28.24 -8.52
N LEU A 484 13.04 27.05 -9.12
CA LEU A 484 14.27 26.42 -9.61
C LEU A 484 14.76 27.05 -10.92
N LEU A 485 13.82 27.51 -11.76
CA LEU A 485 14.12 28.24 -12.98
C LEU A 485 14.83 29.56 -12.69
N THR A 486 14.33 30.31 -11.70
CA THR A 486 14.81 31.65 -11.35
C THR A 486 16.06 31.62 -10.47
N ASN A 487 16.07 30.80 -9.43
CA ASN A 487 17.11 30.87 -8.39
C ASN A 487 18.23 29.82 -8.51
N TYR A 488 18.04 28.79 -9.34
CA TYR A 488 19.00 27.68 -9.47
C TYR A 488 19.55 27.51 -10.89
N SER A 489 19.22 28.39 -11.83
CA SER A 489 19.66 28.34 -13.23
C SER A 489 19.48 26.94 -13.85
N ILE A 490 18.35 26.28 -13.53
CA ILE A 490 18.13 24.89 -13.94
C ILE A 490 17.99 24.76 -15.46
N LEU A 491 17.51 25.80 -16.16
CA LEU A 491 17.35 25.81 -17.61
C LEU A 491 18.70 25.63 -18.35
N PRO A 492 19.71 26.49 -18.16
CA PRO A 492 21.05 26.24 -18.70
C PRO A 492 21.62 24.87 -18.34
N TRP A 493 21.36 24.38 -17.12
CA TRP A 493 21.86 23.08 -16.67
C TRP A 493 21.21 21.90 -17.41
N VAL A 494 19.92 21.99 -17.72
CA VAL A 494 19.20 20.98 -18.52
C VAL A 494 19.64 21.03 -19.98
N ILE A 495 19.81 22.22 -20.56
CA ILE A 495 20.19 22.39 -21.98
C ILE A 495 21.64 22.01 -22.24
N GLY A 496 22.55 22.33 -21.32
CA GLY A 496 24.00 22.19 -21.52
C GLY A 496 24.53 20.76 -21.57
N SER A 497 23.68 19.74 -21.45
CA SER A 497 24.09 18.33 -21.55
C SER A 497 22.96 17.46 -22.11
N GLN A 498 23.28 16.37 -22.80
CA GLN A 498 22.28 15.39 -23.27
C GLN A 498 21.60 14.72 -22.05
N LYS A 499 20.53 15.34 -21.53
CA LYS A 499 19.71 14.81 -20.43
C LYS A 499 18.65 13.84 -20.94
N SER A 500 18.09 13.04 -20.03
CA SER A 500 16.93 12.20 -20.36
C SER A 500 15.73 13.03 -20.86
N SER A 501 15.00 12.47 -21.82
CA SER A 501 13.76 13.06 -22.37
C SER A 501 12.66 13.24 -21.31
N THR A 502 12.66 12.40 -20.27
CA THR A 502 11.73 12.48 -19.13
C THR A 502 11.97 13.72 -18.27
N LEU A 503 13.24 14.13 -18.10
CA LEU A 503 13.56 15.35 -17.38
C LEU A 503 13.10 16.58 -18.18
N ILE A 504 13.34 16.59 -19.49
CA ILE A 504 12.93 17.70 -20.37
C ILE A 504 11.41 17.86 -20.37
N SER A 505 10.65 16.75 -20.42
CA SER A 505 9.19 16.80 -20.36
C SER A 505 8.63 17.21 -19.00
N SER A 506 9.43 17.15 -17.93
CA SER A 506 9.04 17.59 -16.59
C SER A 506 9.20 19.09 -16.34
N LEU A 507 9.81 19.83 -17.29
CA LEU A 507 9.90 21.28 -17.21
C LEU A 507 8.50 21.91 -17.20
N PRO A 508 8.25 22.92 -16.36
CA PRO A 508 6.94 23.56 -16.27
C PRO A 508 6.58 24.25 -17.59
N LYS A 509 5.30 24.16 -17.98
CA LYS A 509 4.76 24.88 -19.13
C LYS A 509 4.58 26.35 -18.76
N LEU A 510 5.67 27.12 -18.78
CA LEU A 510 5.62 28.56 -18.60
C LEU A 510 4.91 29.23 -19.78
N SER A 511 4.22 30.34 -19.53
CA SER A 511 3.65 31.17 -20.59
C SER A 511 4.75 31.58 -21.58
N PRO A 512 4.54 31.47 -22.91
CA PRO A 512 5.57 31.79 -23.92
C PRO A 512 6.03 33.26 -23.89
N PHE A 513 5.26 34.14 -23.24
CA PHE A 513 5.53 35.56 -23.08
C PHE A 513 6.38 35.92 -21.84
N SER A 514 6.76 34.94 -21.00
CA SER A 514 7.76 35.19 -19.95
C SER A 514 9.17 35.00 -20.51
N GLN A 515 10.16 35.74 -19.98
CA GLN A 515 11.57 35.60 -20.41
C GLN A 515 12.05 34.14 -20.35
N HIS A 516 11.54 33.38 -19.37
CA HIS A 516 11.86 31.97 -19.20
C HIS A 516 11.07 31.07 -20.15
N GLY A 517 9.85 31.43 -20.54
CA GLY A 517 9.03 30.68 -21.50
C GLY A 517 9.60 30.69 -22.93
N SER A 518 10.19 31.80 -23.37
CA SER A 518 10.88 31.85 -24.67
C SER A 518 12.12 30.94 -24.70
N LEU A 519 12.94 30.92 -23.64
CA LEU A 519 14.08 30.01 -23.50
C LEU A 519 13.65 28.54 -23.42
N LEU A 520 12.57 28.25 -22.70
CA LEU A 520 12.03 26.90 -22.56
C LEU A 520 11.54 26.37 -23.92
N SER A 521 10.88 27.21 -24.72
CA SER A 521 10.45 26.85 -26.09
C SER A 521 11.60 26.52 -27.04
N LEU A 522 12.76 27.16 -26.82
CA LEU A 522 13.98 26.97 -27.59
C LEU A 522 14.75 25.71 -27.14
N ALA A 523 14.62 25.35 -25.85
CA ALA A 523 15.21 24.16 -25.25
C ALA A 523 14.45 22.86 -25.54
N THR A 524 13.13 22.95 -25.76
CA THR A 524 12.26 21.80 -26.04
C THR A 524 12.12 21.47 -27.53
N ARG A 525 12.66 22.32 -28.41
CA ARG A 525 12.82 22.05 -29.85
C ARG A 525 14.18 21.42 -30.09
#